data_AF-A0A849C697-F1
#
_entry.id   AF-A0A849C697-F1
#
_cell.length_a   1.000
_cell.length_b   1.000
_cell.length_c   1.000
_cell.angle_alpha   90.00
_cell.angle_beta   90.00
_cell.angle_gamma   90.00
#
_symmetry.space_group_name_H-M   'P 1'
#
loop_
_entity.id
_entity.type
_entity.pdbx_description
1 polymer ?
#
loop_
_entity_poly.entity_id
_entity_poly.type
_entity_poly.pdbx_seq_one_letter_code
_entity_poly.pdbx_strand_id
1 'polypeptide(L)'
;MQRVLERAHILFQEWVPIRNTGDSRRSGRGRTRSHWHMFVLALRTRDRGEVLGQAVRLAVAGAPSSVGRAPVGNAGRSAVSITAPMPIPEDLARILTAPR
;
A
#
# COMPACT_ATOMS: atom_id res chain seq x y z
N MET A 1 -10.68 -3.68 -10.90
CA MET A 1 -9.88 -4.44 -9.90
C MET A 1 -8.65 -3.67 -9.45
N GLN A 2 -7.82 -3.16 -10.35
CA GLN A 2 -6.58 -2.46 -9.99
C GLN A 2 -6.76 -1.27 -9.05
N ARG A 3 -7.69 -0.34 -9.36
CA ARG A 3 -7.99 0.80 -8.46
C ARG A 3 -8.39 0.35 -7.05
N VAL A 4 -9.17 -0.73 -6.91
CA VAL A 4 -9.57 -1.26 -5.59
C VAL A 4 -8.35 -1.73 -4.79
N LEU A 5 -7.37 -2.36 -5.46
CA LEU A 5 -6.13 -2.81 -4.82
C LEU A 5 -5.20 -1.66 -4.46
N GLU A 6 -5.11 -0.62 -5.30
CA GLU A 6 -4.37 0.62 -4.98
C GLU A 6 -4.99 1.30 -3.74
N ARG A 7 -6.32 1.36 -3.68
CA ARG A 7 -7.06 1.92 -2.54
C ARG A 7 -6.86 1.10 -1.26
N ALA A 8 -6.96 -0.23 -1.36
CA ALA A 8 -6.68 -1.13 -0.25
C ALA A 8 -5.22 -0.97 0.23
N HIS A 9 -4.27 -0.88 -0.69
CA HIS A 9 -2.86 -0.66 -0.36
C HIS A 9 -2.68 0.65 0.42
N ILE A 10 -3.25 1.78 -0.04
CA ILE A 10 -3.21 3.07 0.65
C ILE A 10 -3.86 3.00 2.04
N LEU A 11 -4.99 2.31 2.19
CA LEU A 11 -5.64 2.11 3.50
C LEU A 11 -4.78 1.31 4.50
N PHE A 12 -3.89 0.46 3.99
CA PHE A 12 -2.94 -0.30 4.81
C PHE A 12 -1.56 0.38 4.91
N GLN A 13 -1.33 1.50 4.22
CA GLN A 13 -0.11 2.30 4.33
C GLN A 13 -0.03 3.20 5.55
N GLU A 14 -1.17 3.48 6.19
CA GLU A 14 -1.28 4.54 7.17
C GLU A 14 -0.26 4.41 8.32
N TRP A 15 0.78 5.24 8.22
CA TRP A 15 1.61 5.68 9.32
C TRP A 15 0.93 6.98 9.83
N VAL A 16 0.31 6.91 11.02
CA VAL A 16 -0.27 8.04 11.77
C VAL A 16 0.82 9.13 11.94
N PRO A 17 0.56 10.45 11.68
CA PRO A 17 -0.55 11.18 12.28
C PRO A 17 -1.28 12.20 11.38
N ILE A 18 -2.59 12.00 11.16
CA ILE A 18 -3.51 13.12 10.87
C ILE A 18 -4.27 13.55 12.13
N ARG A 19 -4.30 12.73 13.19
CA ARG A 19 -4.63 13.13 14.56
C ARG A 19 -4.04 12.12 15.53
N ASN A 20 -3.67 12.63 16.70
CA ASN A 20 -3.08 11.95 17.86
C ASN A 20 -4.01 10.84 18.39
N THR A 21 -4.17 9.76 17.63
CA THR A 21 -5.02 8.61 18.00
C THR A 21 -4.08 7.44 18.17
N GLY A 22 -3.74 7.13 19.43
CA GLY A 22 -2.86 6.04 19.83
C GLY A 22 -3.43 4.64 19.57
N ASP A 23 -4.02 4.41 18.40
CA ASP A 23 -4.54 3.12 18.00
C ASP A 23 -3.46 2.34 17.24
N SER A 24 -2.61 1.66 17.99
CA SER A 24 -1.53 0.79 17.53
C SER A 24 -2.01 -0.55 16.95
N ARG A 25 -3.30 -0.69 16.61
CA ARG A 25 -3.93 -1.97 16.21
C ARG A 25 -3.80 -2.35 14.73
N ARG A 26 -3.17 -1.56 13.85
CA ARG A 26 -2.99 -1.95 12.42
C ARG A 26 -1.64 -2.62 12.16
N SER A 27 -1.68 -3.95 12.09
CA SER A 27 -0.55 -4.82 11.72
C SER A 27 -0.13 -4.60 10.25
N GLY A 28 1.18 -4.50 9.99
CA GLY A 28 1.76 -4.36 8.64
C GLY A 28 1.39 -5.46 7.63
N ARG A 29 0.74 -6.54 8.07
CA ARG A 29 0.24 -7.65 7.25
C ARG A 29 -0.72 -7.23 6.14
N GLY A 30 -1.45 -6.12 6.31
CA GLY A 30 -2.39 -5.61 5.28
C GLY A 30 -1.71 -5.19 3.97
N ARG A 31 -0.49 -4.64 4.06
CA ARG A 31 0.29 -4.23 2.87
C ARG A 31 0.78 -5.43 2.08
N THR A 32 1.32 -6.44 2.76
CA THR A 32 1.78 -7.68 2.13
C THR A 32 0.65 -8.40 1.42
N ARG A 33 -0.56 -8.45 2.02
CA ARG A 33 -1.75 -8.99 1.37
C ARG A 33 -2.14 -8.21 0.13
N SER A 34 -2.07 -6.87 0.18
CA SER A 34 -2.36 -6.04 -0.99
C SER A 34 -1.37 -6.29 -2.13
N HIS A 35 -0.06 -6.37 -1.83
CA HIS A 35 0.97 -6.74 -2.82
C HIS A 35 0.73 -8.12 -3.43
N TRP A 36 0.34 -9.11 -2.62
CA TRP A 36 -0.02 -10.43 -3.12
C TRP A 36 -1.19 -10.38 -4.11
N HIS A 37 -2.26 -9.64 -3.79
CA HIS A 37 -3.39 -9.49 -4.71
C HIS A 37 -3.02 -8.71 -5.99
N MET A 38 -2.15 -7.70 -5.89
CA MET A 38 -1.63 -6.98 -7.05
C MET A 38 -0.76 -7.90 -7.94
N PHE A 39 0.06 -8.76 -7.33
CA PHE A 39 0.85 -9.77 -8.04
C PHE A 39 -0.04 -10.77 -8.78
N VAL A 40 -1.05 -11.34 -8.11
CA VAL A 40 -2.02 -12.26 -8.73
C VAL A 40 -2.78 -11.58 -9.87
N LEU A 41 -3.19 -10.33 -9.70
CA LEU A 41 -3.85 -9.57 -10.77
C LEU A 41 -2.92 -9.39 -11.97
N ALA A 42 -1.66 -9.00 -11.73
CA ALA A 42 -0.66 -8.80 -12.78
C ALA A 42 -0.36 -10.09 -13.55
N LEU A 43 -0.31 -11.24 -12.88
CA LEU A 43 -0.22 -12.55 -13.53
C LEU A 43 -1.41 -12.81 -14.45
N ARG A 44 -2.64 -12.54 -13.98
CA ARG A 44 -3.87 -12.74 -14.75
C ARG A 44 -3.97 -11.81 -15.95
N THR A 45 -3.49 -10.57 -15.83
CA THR A 45 -3.50 -9.58 -16.92
C THR A 45 -2.25 -9.60 -17.78
N ARG A 46 -1.29 -10.48 -17.49
CA ARG A 46 0.01 -10.59 -18.16
C ARG A 46 0.85 -9.30 -18.12
N ASP A 47 0.68 -8.49 -17.08
CA ASP A 47 1.49 -7.28 -16.85
C ASP A 47 2.82 -7.67 -16.21
N ARG A 48 3.82 -7.97 -17.05
CA ARG A 48 5.14 -8.46 -16.61
C ARG A 48 5.88 -7.46 -15.74
N GLY A 49 5.72 -6.15 -16.00
CA GLY A 49 6.36 -5.09 -15.23
C GLY A 49 5.79 -5.01 -13.81
N GLU A 50 4.48 -5.16 -13.68
CA GLU A 50 3.82 -5.22 -12.37
C GLU A 50 4.13 -6.54 -11.64
N VAL A 51 4.18 -7.68 -12.33
CA VAL A 51 4.60 -8.98 -11.74
C VAL A 51 5.98 -8.85 -11.08
N LEU A 52 6.97 -8.32 -11.80
CA LEU A 52 8.33 -8.16 -11.27
C LEU A 52 8.36 -7.20 -10.07
N GLY A 53 7.71 -6.04 -10.19
CA GLY A 53 7.70 -5.05 -9.11
C GLY A 53 7.01 -5.53 -7.84
N GLN A 54 5.92 -6.28 -7.95
CA GLN A 54 5.23 -6.86 -6.80
C GLN A 54 6.04 -8.00 -6.18
N ALA A 55 6.75 -8.83 -6.98
CA ALA A 55 7.63 -9.86 -6.46
C ALA A 55 8.77 -9.28 -5.62
N VAL A 56 9.43 -8.21 -6.09
CA VAL A 56 10.47 -7.49 -5.34
C VAL A 56 9.89 -6.92 -4.03
N ARG A 57 8.72 -6.27 -4.07
CA ARG A 57 8.09 -5.69 -2.87
C ARG A 57 7.69 -6.75 -1.85
N LEU A 58 7.27 -7.93 -2.29
CA LEU A 58 7.00 -9.08 -1.40
C LEU A 58 8.29 -9.63 -0.77
N ALA A 59 9.38 -9.72 -1.53
CA ALA A 59 10.68 -10.15 -1.01
C ALA A 59 11.26 -9.15 0.01
N VAL A 60 11.21 -7.85 -0.29
CA VAL A 60 11.70 -6.78 0.59
C VAL A 60 10.85 -6.67 1.86
N ALA A 61 9.54 -6.90 1.78
CA ALA A 61 8.67 -6.92 2.97
C ALA A 61 9.02 -8.02 3.98
N GLY A 62 9.78 -9.06 3.58
CA GLY A 62 10.29 -10.11 4.46
C GLY A 62 11.64 -9.82 5.11
N ALA A 63 12.36 -8.78 4.68
CA ALA A 63 13.67 -8.43 5.22
C ALA A 63 13.53 -7.54 6.49
N PRO A 64 14.15 -7.91 7.63
CA PRO A 64 14.02 -7.18 8.90
C PRO A 64 14.52 -5.72 8.89
N SER A 65 15.25 -5.29 7.86
CA SER A 65 16.04 -4.06 7.89
C SER A 65 15.47 -2.90 7.07
N SER A 66 14.22 -2.97 6.60
CA SER A 66 13.67 -1.97 5.66
C SER A 66 12.28 -1.47 6.06
N VAL A 67 12.03 -1.32 7.36
CA VAL A 67 10.81 -0.66 7.86
C VAL A 67 11.01 0.86 7.81
N GLY A 68 11.38 1.38 6.63
CA GLY A 68 11.29 2.79 6.32
C GLY A 68 9.82 3.15 6.14
N ARG A 69 9.38 4.25 6.75
CA ARG A 69 8.01 4.79 6.66
C ARG A 69 7.49 4.67 5.23
N ALA A 70 6.37 3.96 5.05
CA ALA A 70 5.70 3.95 3.75
C ALA A 70 5.25 5.39 3.45
N PRO A 71 5.59 5.95 2.28
CA PRO A 71 5.18 7.30 1.93
C PRO A 71 3.65 7.37 1.82
N VAL A 72 3.06 8.39 2.44
CA VAL A 72 1.61 8.57 2.50
C VAL A 72 1.02 8.64 1.08
N GLY A 73 -0.08 7.91 0.85
CA GLY A 73 -0.88 7.95 -0.37
C GLY A 73 -0.30 7.20 -1.57
N ASN A 74 0.83 6.52 -1.45
CA ASN A 74 1.45 5.81 -2.57
C ASN A 74 0.57 4.65 -3.06
N ALA A 75 0.36 4.51 -4.38
CA ALA A 75 -0.55 3.50 -4.91
C ALA A 75 -0.02 2.05 -4.82
N GLY A 76 1.27 1.84 -4.55
CA GLY A 76 1.89 0.52 -4.44
C GLY A 76 2.24 -0.16 -5.76
N ARG A 77 2.02 0.54 -6.90
CA ARG A 77 2.33 0.08 -8.26
C ARG A 77 3.83 -0.07 -8.51
N SER A 78 4.23 -0.93 -9.46
CA SER A 78 5.64 -1.09 -9.84
C SER A 78 6.22 0.14 -10.55
N ALA A 79 5.37 0.85 -11.30
CA ALA A 79 5.74 2.08 -12.00
C ALA A 79 5.95 3.30 -11.09
N VAL A 80 5.65 3.17 -9.79
CA VAL A 80 5.81 4.24 -8.80
C VAL A 80 6.93 3.87 -7.85
N SER A 81 7.84 4.81 -7.60
CA SER A 81 8.92 4.63 -6.62
C SER A 81 8.35 4.20 -5.25
N ILE A 82 9.07 3.31 -4.56
CA ILE A 82 8.67 2.78 -3.26
C ILE A 82 8.61 3.86 -2.16
N THR A 83 9.29 4.98 -2.36
CA THR A 83 9.37 6.12 -1.44
C THR A 83 8.64 7.37 -1.93
N ALA A 84 7.95 7.33 -3.08
CA ALA A 84 7.24 8.50 -3.60
C ALA A 84 5.98 8.82 -2.75
N PRO A 85 5.88 10.00 -2.13
CA PRO A 85 4.63 10.49 -1.56
C PRO A 85 3.63 10.86 -2.65
N MET A 86 2.35 10.62 -2.40
CA MET A 86 1.26 10.92 -3.33
C MET A 86 0.05 11.46 -2.57
N PRO A 87 -0.80 12.28 -3.19
CA PRO A 87 -2.02 12.76 -2.54
C PRO A 87 -2.94 11.59 -2.18
N ILE A 88 -3.53 11.62 -0.99
CA ILE A 88 -4.58 10.67 -0.60
C ILE A 88 -5.81 10.95 -1.48
N PRO A 89 -6.34 9.93 -2.17
CA PRO A 89 -7.55 10.09 -2.96
C PRO A 89 -8.76 10.53 -2.13
N GLU A 90 -9.61 11.40 -2.66
CA GLU A 90 -10.73 12.02 -1.93
C GLU A 90 -11.73 11.01 -1.34
N ASP A 91 -11.97 9.90 -2.03
CA ASP A 91 -12.82 8.81 -1.54
C ASP A 91 -12.23 8.14 -0.29
N LEU A 92 -10.90 8.01 -0.22
CA LEU A 92 -10.22 7.52 0.98
C LEU A 92 -10.12 8.60 2.06
N ALA A 93 -9.87 9.85 1.69
CA ALA A 93 -9.79 10.96 2.63
C ALA A 93 -11.08 11.08 3.44
N ARG A 94 -12.25 10.89 2.80
CA ARG A 94 -13.55 10.86 3.47
C ARG A 94 -13.66 9.73 4.49
N ILE A 95 -13.17 8.54 4.18
CA ILE A 95 -13.20 7.38 5.08
C ILE A 95 -12.25 7.60 6.27
N LEU A 96 -11.06 8.14 6.03
CA LEU A 96 -10.04 8.35 7.05
C LEU A 96 -10.36 9.51 8.02
N THR A 97 -11.14 10.49 7.56
CA THR A 97 -11.53 11.67 8.36
C THR A 97 -12.93 11.58 8.95
N ALA A 98 -13.73 10.59 8.57
CA ALA A 98 -15.05 10.35 9.14
C ALA A 98 -14.95 10.05 10.66
N PRO A 99 -15.80 10.65 11.50
CA PRO A 99 -15.89 10.27 12.90
C PRO A 99 -16.27 8.79 13.02
N ARG A 100 -15.59 8.09 13.94
CA ARG A 100 -15.81 6.66 14.20
C ARG A 100 -17.09 6.43 14.98
#